data_AF-A0A519CTU8-F1
#
_entry.id   AF-A0A519CTU8-F1
#
_cell.length_a   1.000
_cell.length_b   1.000
_cell.length_c   1.000
_cell.angle_alpha   90.00
_cell.angle_beta   90.00
_cell.angle_gamma   90.00
#
_symmetry.space_group_name_H-M   'P 1'
#
loop_
_entity.id
_entity.type
_entity.pdbx_description
1 polymer ?
#
loop_
_entity_poly.entity_id
_entity_poly.type
_entity_poly.pdbx_seq_one_letter_code
_entity_poly.pdbx_strand_id
1 'polypeptide(L)'
;MIRDMVRDWVDEEVLPNIEKACSDGVFPDEWRVALGEMGVLGAPLKGYDCPGLSYVAYGLICQELERGDSGLRSFASVQGSLAMYPIWDFGTEEQKNYYLPKMA
;
A
#
# COMPACT_ATOMS: atom_id res chain seq x y z
N MET A 1 7.96 13.78 4.98
CA MET A 1 7.18 13.78 3.73
C MET A 1 6.32 12.54 3.61
N ILE A 2 6.81 11.37 3.14
CA ILE A 2 5.93 10.19 2.97
C ILE A 2 5.30 9.67 4.26
N ARG A 3 6.08 9.64 5.36
CA ARG A 3 5.57 9.29 6.69
C ARG A 3 4.42 10.22 7.11
N ASP A 4 4.65 11.53 6.98
CA ASP A 4 3.69 12.54 7.44
C ASP A 4 2.41 12.49 6.58
N MET A 5 2.55 12.32 5.27
CA MET A 5 1.41 12.12 4.36
C MET A 5 0.56 10.89 4.74
N VAL A 6 1.18 9.74 5.01
CA VAL A 6 0.44 8.54 5.44
C VAL A 6 -0.18 8.75 6.82
N ARG A 7 0.52 9.45 7.73
CA ARG A 7 0.00 9.77 9.05
C ARG A 7 -1.26 10.63 8.95
N ASP A 8 -1.21 11.70 8.16
CA ASP A 8 -2.31 12.64 8.00
C ASP A 8 -3.53 11.92 7.40
N TRP A 9 -3.33 11.09 6.37
CA TRP A 9 -4.40 10.25 5.82
C TRP A 9 -5.00 9.28 6.84
N VAL A 10 -4.15 8.64 7.67
CA VAL A 10 -4.63 7.75 8.74
C VAL A 10 -5.44 8.53 9.79
N ASP A 11 -5.01 9.73 10.17
CA ASP A 11 -5.71 10.57 11.14
C ASP A 11 -7.07 11.07 10.62
N GLU A 12 -7.15 11.40 9.33
CA GLU A 12 -8.34 11.98 8.70
C GLU A 12 -9.35 10.91 8.24
N GLU A 13 -8.89 9.82 7.63
CA GLU A 13 -9.77 8.86 6.94
C GLU A 13 -9.94 7.54 7.70
N VAL A 14 -8.91 7.09 8.42
CA VAL A 14 -8.91 5.75 9.04
C VAL A 14 -9.41 5.80 10.46
N LEU A 15 -8.75 6.55 11.35
CA LEU A 15 -9.06 6.55 12.78
C LEU A 15 -10.52 6.89 13.10
N PRO A 16 -11.19 7.83 12.41
CA PRO A 16 -12.60 8.12 12.69
C PRO A 16 -13.55 6.99 12.27
N ASN A 17 -13.13 6.11 11.35
CA ASN A 17 -14.00 5.16 10.66
C ASN A 17 -13.67 3.69 10.95
N ILE A 18 -12.50 3.39 11.53
CA ILE A 18 -11.98 2.03 11.67
C ILE A 18 -12.82 1.14 12.57
N GLU A 19 -13.36 1.66 13.68
CA GLU A 19 -14.20 0.87 14.59
C GLU A 19 -15.45 0.35 13.89
N LYS A 20 -16.09 1.21 13.08
CA LYS A 20 -17.26 0.84 12.29
C LYS A 20 -16.90 -0.18 11.21
N ALA A 21 -15.82 0.07 10.46
CA ALA A 21 -15.37 -0.86 9.42
C ALA A 21 -15.03 -2.24 9.98
N CYS A 22 -14.39 -2.29 11.15
CA CYS A 22 -14.08 -3.52 11.87
C CYS A 22 -15.35 -4.24 12.33
N SER A 23 -16.29 -3.53 12.97
CA SER A 23 -17.58 -4.09 13.41
C SER A 23 -18.42 -4.62 12.25
N ASP A 24 -18.40 -3.92 11.11
CA ASP A 24 -19.16 -4.28 9.91
C ASP A 24 -18.43 -5.36 9.07
N GLY A 25 -17.15 -5.65 9.36
CA GLY A 25 -16.35 -6.65 8.65
C GLY A 25 -16.01 -6.25 7.22
N VAL A 26 -15.87 -4.94 6.96
CA VAL A 26 -15.64 -4.40 5.60
C VAL A 26 -14.28 -3.72 5.49
N PHE A 27 -13.73 -3.72 4.28
CA PHE A 27 -12.61 -2.87 3.89
C PHE A 27 -13.14 -1.85 2.89
N PRO A 28 -13.29 -0.56 3.27
CA PRO A 28 -13.81 0.48 2.39
C PRO A 28 -13.08 0.56 1.05
N ASP A 29 -13.84 0.69 -0.03
CA ASP A 29 -13.30 0.75 -1.39
C ASP A 29 -12.49 2.04 -1.62
N GLU A 30 -12.84 3.10 -0.89
CA GLU A 30 -12.13 4.38 -0.87
C GLU A 30 -10.72 4.21 -0.32
N TRP A 31 -10.52 3.33 0.67
CA TRP A 31 -9.21 3.08 1.27
C TRP A 31 -8.29 2.35 0.30
N ARG A 32 -8.79 1.34 -0.45
CA ARG A 32 -7.94 0.65 -1.45
C ARG A 32 -7.50 1.60 -2.57
N VAL A 33 -8.36 2.52 -2.99
CA VAL A 33 -8.05 3.51 -4.02
C VAL A 33 -7.01 4.51 -3.50
N ALA A 34 -7.23 5.07 -2.31
CA ALA A 34 -6.30 6.02 -1.69
C ALA A 34 -4.90 5.43 -1.51
N LEU A 35 -4.78 4.16 -1.08
CA LEU A 35 -3.48 3.50 -0.93
C LEU A 35 -2.72 3.37 -2.27
N GLY A 36 -3.43 3.15 -3.38
CA GLY A 36 -2.82 3.17 -4.71
C GLY A 36 -2.37 4.57 -5.11
N GLU A 37 -3.25 5.56 -4.99
CA GLU A 37 -2.96 6.96 -5.36
C GLU A 37 -1.81 7.59 -4.54
N MET A 38 -1.66 7.19 -3.28
CA MET A 38 -0.56 7.60 -2.42
C MET A 38 0.79 6.97 -2.77
N GLY A 39 0.83 5.98 -3.68
CA GLY A 39 2.05 5.28 -4.06
C GLY A 39 2.66 4.48 -2.91
N VAL A 40 1.84 3.90 -2.04
CA VAL A 40 2.31 3.03 -0.95
C VAL A 40 2.30 1.54 -1.31
N LEU A 41 1.60 1.17 -2.39
CA LEU A 41 1.59 -0.19 -2.93
C LEU A 41 2.87 -0.46 -3.73
N GLY A 42 3.55 -1.55 -3.42
CA GLY A 42 4.83 -1.87 -4.06
C GLY A 42 5.90 -0.79 -3.86
N ALA A 43 5.82 -0.01 -2.77
CA ALA A 43 6.66 1.16 -2.50
C ALA A 43 8.16 1.01 -2.86
N PRO A 44 8.88 -0.07 -2.50
CA PRO A 44 10.30 -0.20 -2.82
C PRO A 44 10.60 -0.69 -4.25
N LEU A 45 9.60 -1.12 -5.00
CA LEU A 45 9.75 -1.65 -6.37
C LEU A 45 10.04 -0.52 -7.34
N LYS A 46 10.88 -0.79 -8.35
CA LYS A 46 11.36 0.22 -9.31
C LYS A 46 10.95 -0.12 -10.74
N GLY A 47 10.62 0.91 -11.51
CA GLY A 47 10.11 0.76 -12.88
C GLY A 47 8.66 0.29 -12.91
N TYR A 48 8.08 0.13 -14.10
CA TYR A 48 6.70 -0.37 -14.29
C TYR A 48 5.65 0.43 -13.48
N ASP A 49 5.81 1.75 -13.45
CA ASP A 49 5.01 2.71 -12.67
C ASP A 49 5.01 2.50 -11.15
N CYS A 50 5.90 1.64 -10.64
CA CYS A 50 6.08 1.46 -9.20
C CYS A 50 6.80 2.65 -8.55
N PRO A 51 6.55 2.94 -7.25
CA PRO A 51 6.99 4.19 -6.61
C PRO A 51 8.52 4.37 -6.46
N GLY A 52 9.29 3.28 -6.41
CA GLY A 52 10.76 3.34 -6.33
C GLY A 52 11.33 3.93 -5.04
N LEU A 53 10.58 3.88 -3.94
CA LEU A 53 10.97 4.40 -2.63
C LEU A 53 12.04 3.53 -1.95
N SER A 54 12.65 4.04 -0.88
CA SER A 54 13.60 3.27 -0.08
C SER A 54 12.89 2.29 0.85
N TYR A 55 13.58 1.22 1.27
CA TYR A 55 13.07 0.32 2.30
C TYR A 55 12.81 1.02 3.65
N VAL A 56 13.55 2.09 3.96
CA VAL A 56 13.29 2.92 5.13
C VAL A 56 11.96 3.64 5.00
N ALA A 57 11.68 4.22 3.82
CA ALA A 57 10.38 4.83 3.54
C ALA A 57 9.25 3.80 3.63
N TYR A 58 9.44 2.59 3.09
CA TYR A 58 8.46 1.50 3.22
C TYR A 58 8.21 1.11 4.68
N GLY A 59 9.26 0.99 5.50
CA GLY A 59 9.09 0.73 6.94
C GLY A 59 8.29 1.81 7.66
N LEU A 60 8.52 3.09 7.33
CA LEU A 60 7.76 4.22 7.90
C LEU A 60 6.29 4.23 7.44
N ILE A 61 6.03 3.90 6.16
CA ILE A 61 4.66 3.71 5.64
C ILE A 61 3.95 2.63 6.47
N CYS A 62 4.57 1.45 6.61
CA CYS A 62 3.98 0.34 7.37
C CYS A 62 3.69 0.74 8.82
N GLN A 63 4.59 1.49 9.46
CA GLN A 63 4.41 1.95 10.83
C GLN A 63 3.19 2.88 10.97
N GLU A 64 2.99 3.82 10.05
CA GLU A 64 1.86 4.74 10.11
C GLU A 64 0.54 4.06 9.72
N LEU A 65 0.54 3.17 8.72
CA LEU A 65 -0.65 2.37 8.39
C LEU A 65 -1.09 1.50 9.58
N GLU A 66 -0.14 0.84 10.25
CA GLU A 66 -0.42 -0.03 11.39
C GLU A 66 -0.81 0.73 12.65
N ARG A 67 -0.44 2.02 12.76
CA ARG A 67 -0.98 2.92 13.78
C ARG A 67 -2.50 3.13 13.61
N GLY A 68 -2.97 3.12 12.37
CA GLY A 68 -4.40 3.17 12.05
C GLY A 68 -5.06 1.81 12.28
N ASP A 69 -4.58 0.78 11.57
CA ASP A 69 -5.04 -0.60 11.71
C ASP A 69 -4.05 -1.60 11.11
N SER A 70 -3.87 -2.75 11.75
CA SER A 70 -3.01 -3.82 11.22
C SER A 70 -3.54 -4.43 9.92
N GLY A 71 -4.85 -4.37 9.65
CA GLY A 71 -5.47 -4.79 8.39
C GLY A 71 -5.06 -3.92 7.21
N LEU A 72 -4.96 -2.60 7.39
CA LEU A 72 -4.44 -1.68 6.36
C LEU A 72 -2.99 -2.00 5.98
N ARG A 73 -2.13 -2.13 6.98
CA ARG A 73 -0.73 -2.53 6.76
C ARG A 73 -0.65 -3.92 6.11
N SER A 74 -1.57 -4.83 6.46
CA SER A 74 -1.63 -6.18 5.85
C SER A 74 -1.97 -6.10 4.37
N PHE A 75 -2.98 -5.32 4.01
CA PHE A 75 -3.37 -5.09 2.62
C PHE A 75 -2.19 -4.56 1.79
N ALA A 76 -1.53 -3.50 2.25
CA ALA A 76 -0.38 -2.92 1.55
C ALA A 76 0.81 -3.90 1.46
N SER A 77 1.07 -4.66 2.52
CA SER A 77 2.14 -5.66 2.56
C SER A 77 1.89 -6.83 1.61
N VAL A 78 0.68 -7.39 1.59
CA VAL A 78 0.32 -8.48 0.68
C VAL A 78 0.43 -8.01 -0.76
N GLN A 79 -0.17 -6.85 -1.09
CA GLN A 79 -0.13 -6.30 -2.44
C GLN A 79 1.31 -6.05 -2.89
N GLY A 80 2.10 -5.31 -2.12
CA GLY A 80 3.46 -4.94 -2.50
C GLY A 80 4.47 -6.08 -2.40
N SER A 81 4.57 -6.71 -1.22
CA SER A 81 5.64 -7.67 -0.90
C SER A 81 5.33 -9.11 -1.31
N LEU A 82 4.06 -9.50 -1.45
CA LEU A 82 3.68 -10.90 -1.74
C LEU A 82 3.06 -11.10 -3.13
N ALA A 83 2.42 -10.08 -3.71
CA ALA A 83 1.84 -10.16 -5.04
C ALA A 83 2.72 -9.46 -6.10
N MET A 84 3.06 -8.18 -5.91
CA MET A 84 3.86 -7.42 -6.86
C MET A 84 5.33 -7.86 -6.87
N TYR A 85 5.96 -8.02 -5.70
CA TYR A 85 7.37 -8.40 -5.60
C TYR A 85 7.76 -9.65 -6.40
N PRO A 86 7.06 -10.81 -6.29
CA PRO A 86 7.46 -11.99 -7.06
C PRO A 86 7.30 -11.80 -8.58
N ILE A 87 6.33 -11.00 -9.04
CA ILE A 87 6.21 -10.64 -10.46
C ILE A 87 7.40 -9.76 -10.87
N TRP A 88 7.74 -8.78 -10.04
CA TRP A 88 8.85 -7.86 -10.29
C TRP A 88 10.22 -8.54 -10.34
N ASP A 89 10.49 -9.47 -9.41
CA ASP A 89 11.79 -10.14 -9.27
C ASP A 89 11.89 -11.36 -10.20
N PHE A 90 10.81 -12.14 -10.34
CA PHE A 90 10.85 -13.46 -10.99
C PHE A 90 10.01 -13.56 -12.28
N GLY A 91 9.17 -12.56 -12.58
CA GLY A 91 8.34 -12.57 -13.78
C GLY A 91 9.14 -12.36 -15.08
N THR A 92 8.56 -12.71 -16.21
CA THR A 92 9.08 -12.30 -17.53
C THR A 92 8.83 -10.82 -17.76
N GLU A 93 9.53 -10.20 -18.72
CA GLU A 93 9.30 -8.81 -19.08
C GLU A 93 7.86 -8.56 -19.56
N GLU A 94 7.24 -9.52 -20.26
CA GLU A 94 5.83 -9.42 -20.65
C GLU A 94 4.90 -9.41 -19.43
N GLN A 95 5.18 -10.25 -18.43
CA GLN A 95 4.40 -10.29 -17.19
C GLN A 95 4.54 -8.98 -16.41
N LYS A 96 5.78 -8.47 -16.24
CA LYS A 96 6.04 -7.23 -15.52
C LYS A 96 5.32 -6.05 -16.15
N ASN A 97 5.46 -5.86 -17.47
CA ASN A 97 4.81 -4.77 -18.20
C ASN A 97 3.29 -4.87 -18.22
N TYR A 98 2.72 -6.09 -18.16
CA TYR A 98 1.27 -6.27 -18.16
C TYR A 98 0.61 -6.09 -16.79
N TYR A 99 1.23 -6.60 -15.72
CA TYR A 99 0.63 -6.65 -14.39
C TYR A 99 1.02 -5.47 -13.51
N LEU A 100 2.31 -5.14 -13.40
CA LEU A 100 2.79 -4.19 -12.39
C LEU A 100 2.17 -2.79 -12.54
N PRO A 101 2.03 -2.19 -13.74
CA PRO A 101 1.41 -0.87 -13.87
C PRO A 101 -0.07 -0.81 -13.45
N LYS A 102 -0.76 -1.97 -13.39
CA LYS A 102 -2.16 -2.05 -12.95
C LYS A 102 -2.31 -2.35 -11.46
N MET A 103 -1.22 -2.81 -10.85
CA MET A 103 -1.17 -3.19 -9.44
C MET A 103 -0.57 -2.08 -8.57
N ALA A 104 0.27 -1.24 -9.17
CA ALA A 104 0.87 -0.06 -8.58
C ALA A 104 -0.16 1.04 -8.31
#